data_AF-A0A2X2YM40-F1
#
_entry.id   AF-A0A2X2YM40-F1
#
_cell.length_a   1.000
_cell.length_b   1.000
_cell.length_c   1.000
_cell.angle_alpha   90.00
_cell.angle_beta   90.00
_cell.angle_gamma   90.00
#
_symmetry.space_group_name_H-M   'P 1'
#
loop_
_entity.id
_entity.type
_entity.pdbx_description
1 polymer ?
#
loop_
_entity_poly.entity_id
_entity_poly.type
_entity_poly.pdbx_seq_one_letter_code
_entity_poly.pdbx_strand_id
1 'polypeptide(L)'
;MNPVMFIPFILVQPILAAITLIAYYLGIIPPITNIAPWTMPTGLGAFFNTNGSVAALLVALFNLGVATLIYLPFVVVANKAQNAIEQEESEEEIANALKF
;
A
#
# COMPACT_ATOMS: atom_id res chain seq x y z
N MET A 1 10.83 -8.75 11.13
CA MET A 1 9.78 -7.87 10.54
C MET A 1 10.47 -6.60 10.09
N ASN A 2 10.30 -6.15 8.84
CA ASN A 2 10.97 -4.95 8.35
C ASN A 2 10.36 -3.68 8.98
N PRO A 3 11.05 -3.00 9.91
CA PRO A 3 10.50 -1.84 10.60
C PRO A 3 10.29 -0.64 9.66
N VAL A 4 11.00 -0.59 8.53
CA VAL A 4 10.87 0.48 7.52
C VAL A 4 9.47 0.48 6.90
N MET A 5 8.86 -0.70 6.75
CA MET A 5 7.52 -0.86 6.18
C MET A 5 6.38 -0.57 7.17
N PHE A 6 6.69 -0.43 8.46
CA PHE A 6 5.71 -0.08 9.49
C PHE A 6 5.18 1.35 9.32
N ILE A 7 6.06 2.27 8.92
CA ILE A 7 5.73 3.68 8.68
C ILE A 7 4.68 3.84 7.56
N PRO A 8 4.89 3.34 6.32
CA PRO A 8 3.90 3.48 5.27
C PRO A 8 2.60 2.74 5.60
N PHE A 9 2.66 1.62 6.34
CA PHE A 9 1.47 0.87 6.75
C PHE A 9 0.53 1.68 7.65
N ILE A 10 1.07 2.45 8.61
CA ILE A 10 0.24 3.30 9.46
C ILE A 10 -0.22 4.55 8.71
N LEU A 11 0.66 5.16 7.91
CA LEU A 11 0.37 6.43 7.22
C LEU A 11 -0.67 6.29 6.12
N VAL A 12 -0.69 5.17 5.39
CA VAL A 12 -1.57 5.03 4.22
C VAL A 12 -3.05 5.03 4.63
N GLN A 13 -3.40 4.43 5.78
CA GLN A 13 -4.79 4.28 6.24
C GLN A 13 -5.53 5.62 6.43
N PRO A 14 -5.03 6.58 7.23
CA PRO A 14 -5.69 7.88 7.39
C PRO A 14 -5.68 8.71 6.10
N ILE A 15 -4.66 8.57 5.24
CA ILE A 15 -4.58 9.31 3.98
C ILE A 15 -5.67 8.85 3.01
N LEU A 16 -5.81 7.53 2.79
CA LEU A 16 -6.84 7.00 1.91
C LEU A 16 -8.25 7.25 2.45
N ALA A 17 -8.42 7.18 3.78
CA ALA A 17 -9.68 7.54 4.43
C ALA A 17 -10.04 9.00 4.18
N ALA A 18 -9.09 9.93 4.33
CA ALA A 18 -9.30 11.35 4.06
C ALA A 18 -9.70 11.62 2.60
N ILE A 19 -9.01 11.01 1.63
CA ILE A 19 -9.35 11.14 0.20
C ILE A 19 -10.77 10.67 -0.07
N THR A 20 -11.13 9.50 0.47
CA THR A 20 -12.48 8.91 0.30
C THR A 20 -13.55 9.77 0.94
N LEU A 21 -13.31 10.30 2.14
CA LEU A 21 -14.22 11.21 2.83
C LEU A 21 -14.42 12.51 2.05
N ILE A 22 -13.34 13.11 1.54
CA ILE A 22 -13.43 14.32 0.71
C ILE A 22 -14.25 14.02 -0.55
N ALA A 23 -13.98 12.91 -1.25
CA ALA A 23 -14.75 12.51 -2.41
C ALA A 23 -16.24 12.31 -2.09
N TYR A 24 -16.55 11.77 -0.91
CA TYR A 24 -17.92 11.59 -0.46
C TYR A 24 -18.61 12.94 -0.19
N TYR A 25 -17.99 13.83 0.58
CA TYR A 25 -18.58 15.14 0.92
C TYR A 25 -18.70 16.09 -0.28
N LEU A 26 -17.81 15.94 -1.28
CA LEU A 26 -17.92 16.66 -2.55
C LEU A 26 -19.02 16.09 -3.48
N GLY A 27 -19.68 14.99 -3.09
CA GLY A 27 -20.70 14.34 -3.91
C GLY A 27 -20.15 13.57 -5.12
N ILE A 28 -18.84 13.31 -5.16
CA ILE A 28 -18.20 12.54 -6.24
C ILE A 28 -18.59 11.06 -6.14
N ILE A 29 -18.70 10.54 -4.91
CA ILE A 29 -19.10 9.15 -4.65
C ILE A 29 -20.40 9.13 -3.86
N PRO A 30 -21.36 8.24 -4.20
CA PRO A 30 -22.60 8.12 -3.45
C PRO A 30 -22.37 7.35 -2.13
N PRO A 31 -23.35 7.36 -1.21
CA PRO A 31 -23.25 6.59 0.03
C PRO A 31 -23.13 5.08 -0.23
N ILE A 32 -22.52 4.41 0.74
CA ILE A 32 -22.42 2.95 0.76
C ILE A 32 -23.82 2.39 1.05
N THR A 33 -24.35 1.59 0.14
CA THR A 33 -25.65 0.92 0.26
C THR A 33 -25.50 -0.57 0.59
N ASN A 34 -24.40 -1.18 0.15
CA ASN A 34 -24.15 -2.61 0.27
C ASN A 34 -22.75 -2.84 0.87
N ILE A 35 -22.56 -4.01 1.48
CA ILE A 35 -21.25 -4.45 1.97
C ILE A 35 -20.80 -5.64 1.13
N ALA A 36 -19.93 -5.38 0.16
CA ALA A 36 -19.25 -6.39 -0.62
C ALA A 36 -18.23 -7.15 0.24
N PRO A 37 -17.91 -8.41 -0.10
CA PRO A 37 -16.85 -9.16 0.57
C PRO A 37 -15.51 -8.41 0.51
N TRP A 38 -14.75 -8.44 1.62
CA TRP A 38 -13.45 -7.77 1.72
C TRP A 38 -12.37 -8.37 0.81
N THR A 39 -12.59 -9.60 0.31
CA THR A 39 -11.71 -10.28 -0.65
C THR A 39 -11.94 -9.82 -2.10
N MET A 40 -12.93 -8.95 -2.34
CA MET A 40 -13.21 -8.44 -3.68
C MET A 40 -12.04 -7.54 -4.15
N PRO A 41 -11.61 -7.65 -5.42
CA PRO A 41 -10.54 -6.81 -5.94
C PRO A 41 -10.82 -5.30 -5.79
N THR A 42 -9.76 -4.52 -5.58
CA THR A 42 -9.83 -3.06 -5.44
C THR A 42 -10.53 -2.44 -6.66
N GLY A 43 -11.41 -1.47 -6.41
CA GLY A 43 -12.27 -0.88 -7.43
C GLY A 43 -13.64 -1.56 -7.52
N LEU A 44 -13.69 -2.88 -7.71
CA LEU A 44 -14.95 -3.63 -7.78
C LEU A 44 -15.72 -3.57 -6.46
N GLY A 45 -15.02 -3.71 -5.33
CA GLY A 45 -15.63 -3.56 -4.00
C GLY A 45 -16.32 -2.21 -3.83
N ALA A 46 -15.67 -1.13 -4.27
CA ALA A 46 -16.23 0.22 -4.19
C ALA A 46 -17.44 0.40 -5.13
N PHE A 47 -17.40 -0.15 -6.34
CA PHE A 47 -18.51 -0.14 -7.29
C PHE A 47 -19.76 -0.81 -6.71
N PHE A 48 -19.63 -2.02 -6.18
CA PHE A 48 -20.78 -2.76 -5.63
C PHE A 48 -21.27 -2.18 -4.30
N ASN A 49 -20.37 -1.67 -3.46
CA ASN A 49 -20.74 -0.99 -2.23
C ASN A 49 -21.62 0.24 -2.47
N THR A 50 -21.48 0.87 -3.64
CA THR A 50 -22.15 2.12 -4.02
C THR A 50 -23.28 1.92 -5.05
N ASN A 51 -23.82 0.71 -5.13
CA ASN A 51 -24.88 0.33 -6.07
C ASN A 51 -24.55 0.59 -7.57
N GLY A 52 -23.29 0.36 -7.95
CA GLY A 52 -22.83 0.46 -9.33
C GLY A 52 -22.26 1.82 -9.73
N SER A 53 -21.70 2.59 -8.79
CA SER A 53 -21.09 3.87 -9.12
C SER A 53 -19.71 3.70 -9.76
N VAL A 54 -19.59 4.12 -11.03
CA VAL A 54 -18.30 4.18 -11.74
C VAL A 54 -17.36 5.20 -11.08
N ALA A 55 -17.89 6.29 -10.51
CA ALA A 55 -17.06 7.27 -9.81
C ALA A 55 -16.39 6.65 -8.56
N ALA A 56 -17.11 5.82 -7.82
CA ALA A 56 -16.54 5.11 -6.67
C ALA A 56 -15.45 4.11 -7.07
N LEU A 57 -15.63 3.43 -8.21
CA LEU A 57 -14.60 2.57 -8.80
C LEU A 57 -13.33 3.36 -9.11
N LEU A 58 -13.45 4.51 -9.77
CA LEU A 58 -12.31 5.34 -10.15
C LEU A 58 -11.59 5.90 -8.92
N VAL A 59 -12.32 6.36 -7.89
CA VAL A 59 -11.72 6.82 -6.63
C VAL A 59 -10.97 5.71 -5.91
N ALA A 60 -11.50 4.48 -5.92
CA ALA A 60 -10.81 3.33 -5.33
C ALA A 60 -9.54 2.95 -6.10
N LEU A 61 -9.54 3.02 -7.43
CA LEU A 61 -8.33 2.83 -8.25
C LEU A 61 -7.32 3.96 -8.04
N PHE A 62 -7.78 5.19 -7.88
CA PHE A 62 -6.94 6.32 -7.53
C PHE A 62 -6.27 6.11 -6.17
N ASN A 63 -7.03 5.67 -5.16
CA ASN A 63 -6.50 5.33 -3.84
C ASN A 63 -5.45 4.21 -3.90
N LEU A 64 -5.61 3.22 -4.77
CA LEU A 64 -4.59 2.19 -5.01
C LEU A 64 -3.29 2.80 -5.56
N GLY A 65 -3.41 3.74 -6.49
CA GLY A 65 -2.27 4.50 -7.02
C GLY A 65 -1.57 5.30 -5.92
N VAL A 66 -2.33 6.04 -5.11
CA VAL A 66 -1.79 6.82 -3.98
C VAL A 66 -1.09 5.91 -2.97
N ALA A 67 -1.69 4.77 -2.62
CA ALA A 67 -1.07 3.78 -1.75
C ALA A 67 0.26 3.29 -2.32
N THR A 68 0.29 2.95 -3.62
CA THR A 68 1.51 2.51 -4.30
C THR A 68 2.60 3.58 -4.22
N LEU A 69 2.25 4.85 -4.48
CA LEU A 69 3.21 5.96 -4.42
C LEU A 69 3.75 6.22 -3.01
N ILE A 70 2.90 6.07 -1.98
CA ILE A 70 3.33 6.18 -0.58
C ILE A 70 4.30 5.07 -0.23
N TYR A 71 4.06 3.85 -0.69
CA TYR A 71 4.89 2.69 -0.38
C TYR A 71 6.22 2.67 -1.15
N LEU A 72 6.24 3.17 -2.39
CA LEU A 72 7.39 3.11 -3.29
C LEU A 72 8.72 3.57 -2.65
N PRO A 73 8.82 4.75 -2.00
CA PRO A 73 10.10 5.18 -1.40
C PRO A 73 10.57 4.23 -0.28
N PHE A 74 9.66 3.70 0.53
CA PHE A 74 10.00 2.79 1.61
C PHE A 74 10.42 1.41 1.11
N VAL A 75 9.80 0.93 0.04
CA VAL A 75 10.19 -0.33 -0.63
C VAL A 75 11.61 -0.21 -1.20
N VAL A 76 11.94 0.92 -1.83
CA VAL A 76 13.30 1.16 -2.36
C VAL A 76 14.34 1.18 -1.23
N VAL A 77 14.05 1.86 -0.13
CA VAL A 77 14.95 1.90 1.05
C VAL A 77 15.10 0.52 1.68
N ALA A 78 13.99 -0.20 1.85
CA ALA A 78 13.98 -1.56 2.37
C ALA A 78 14.83 -2.52 1.53
N ASN A 79 14.67 -2.49 0.20
CA ASN A 79 15.45 -3.32 -0.72
C ASN A 79 16.94 -2.97 -0.66
N LYS A 80 17.30 -1.68 -0.57
CA LYS A 80 18.69 -1.26 -0.44
C LYS A 80 19.32 -1.73 0.87
N ALA A 81 18.60 -1.62 1.98
CA ALA A 81 19.07 -2.08 3.29
C ALA A 81 19.29 -3.60 3.30
N GLN A 82 18.37 -4.36 2.71
CA GLN A 82 18.48 -5.80 2.60
C GLN A 82 19.70 -6.23 1.76
N ASN A 83 19.92 -5.61 0.59
CA ASN A 83 21.05 -5.92 -0.26
C ASN A 83 22.41 -5.62 0.41
N ALA A 84 22.47 -4.59 1.26
CA ALA A 84 23.69 -4.26 2.01
C ALA A 84 24.01 -5.33 3.07
N ILE A 85 22.98 -5.82 3.78
CA ILE A 85 23.13 -6.91 4.76
C ILE A 85 23.60 -8.19 4.07
N GLU A 86 23.02 -8.53 2.92
CA GLU A 86 23.43 -9.71 2.14
C GLU A 86 24.88 -9.63 1.65
N GLN A 87 25.38 -8.42 1.33
CA GLN A 87 26.79 -8.22 0.98
C GLN A 87 27.72 -8.39 2.19
N GLU A 88 27.39 -7.78 3.34
CA GLU A 88 28.16 -7.93 4.57
C GLU A 88 28.24 -9.40 5.04
N GLU A 89 27.12 -10.13 5.03
CA GLU A 89 27.09 -11.56 5.36
C GLU A 89 28.00 -12.39 4.43
N SER A 90 28.00 -12.08 3.12
CA SER A 90 28.85 -12.78 2.14
C SER A 90 30.35 -12.51 2.35
N GLU A 91 30.72 -11.28 2.73
CA GLU A 91 32.11 -10.91 3.02
C GLU A 91 32.62 -11.57 4.31
N GLU A 92 31.78 -11.65 5.35
CA GLU A 92 32.09 -12.36 6.58
C GLU A 92 32.26 -13.87 6.36
N GLU A 93 31.41 -14.50 5.55
CA GLU A 93 31.56 -15.92 5.19
C GLU A 93 32.88 -16.19 4.46
N ILE A 94 33.25 -15.36 3.48
CA ILE A 94 34.53 -15.49 2.75
C ILE A 94 35.71 -15.27 3.71
N ALA A 95 35.66 -14.27 4.58
CA ALA A 95 36.72 -14.00 5.54
C ALA A 95 36.91 -15.14 6.55
N ASN A 96 35.82 -15.78 6.98
CA ASN A 96 35.86 -16.96 7.84
C ASN A 96 36.41 -18.19 7.10
N ALA A 97 36.07 -18.37 5.82
CA ALA A 97 36.58 -19.45 4.99
C ALA A 97 38.10 -19.33 4.68
N LEU A 98 38.68 -18.14 4.76
CA LEU A 98 40.11 -17.91 4.55
C LEU A 98 40.97 -18.01 5.82
N LYS A 99 40.35 -18.22 6.99
CA LYS A 99 41.04 -18.35 8.29
C LYS A 99 41.41 -19.80 8.67
N PHE A 100 41.25 -20.76 7.77
CA PHE A 100 41.78 -22.13 7.90
C PHE A 100 43.27 -22.19 7.55
#